data_AF-A0A9X5KT03-F1
#
_entry.id   AF-A0A9X5KT03-F1
#
_cell.length_a   1.000
_cell.length_b   1.000
_cell.length_c   1.000
_cell.angle_alpha   90.00
_cell.angle_beta   90.00
_cell.angle_gamma   90.00
#
_symmetry.space_group_name_H-M   'P 1'
#
loop_
_entity.id
_entity.type
_entity.pdbx_description
1 polymer ?
#
loop_
_entity_poly.entity_id
_entity_poly.type
_entity_poly.pdbx_seq_one_letter_code
_entity_poly.pdbx_strand_id
1 'polypeptide(L)'
;MAKVHKPIDFNLLLNQYGMEVFELARTYKAVDDKGRYLHWDEFRRYPSPGVKKEVAWAAIKLSRACGSKSLELRSECGSPFFLYTTDFCDAVIHAIEQVTSRLGGAAASSPHYRDNAKYLVDALMMEEAISSAQLEGASTTRKIAKDMLAKERAPQDDDERMILNNYQLMKHAKYNKDESLSVALICEFQSIATAGVDEEEAHPGHLREDDDIFVGGPGDEVVHQPPVHRCCLPGSRRSAGLPMNGTMARRAGPSSIL
;
A
#
# COMPACT_ATOMS: atom_id res chain seq x y z
N MET A 1 1.19 18.79 -17.48
CA MET A 1 0.14 18.10 -16.71
C MET A 1 -0.75 19.12 -16.02
N ALA A 2 -2.01 18.81 -15.75
CA ALA A 2 -2.94 19.75 -15.10
C ALA A 2 -2.58 19.93 -13.62
N LYS A 3 -2.55 21.18 -13.14
CA LYS A 3 -2.34 21.51 -11.72
C LYS A 3 -3.30 20.71 -10.84
N VAL A 4 -2.81 20.04 -9.80
CA VAL A 4 -3.66 19.31 -8.85
C VAL A 4 -4.52 20.33 -8.09
N HIS A 5 -5.84 20.25 -8.23
CA HIS A 5 -6.74 21.15 -7.53
C HIS A 5 -7.22 20.50 -6.24
N LYS A 6 -6.83 21.06 -5.10
CA LYS A 6 -7.31 20.60 -3.81
C LYS A 6 -8.75 21.09 -3.57
N PRO A 7 -9.68 20.23 -3.11
CA PRO A 7 -11.00 20.69 -2.69
C PRO A 7 -10.89 21.59 -1.45
N ILE A 8 -11.92 22.43 -1.23
CA ILE A 8 -12.05 23.18 0.02
C ILE A 8 -12.19 22.18 1.19
N ASP A 9 -11.63 22.55 2.35
CA ASP A 9 -11.72 21.71 3.55
C ASP A 9 -13.17 21.36 3.90
N PHE A 10 -13.38 20.09 4.25
CA PHE A 10 -14.71 19.55 4.52
C PHE A 10 -15.38 20.23 5.71
N ASN A 11 -14.65 20.54 6.78
CA ASN A 11 -15.22 21.16 7.97
C ASN A 11 -15.65 22.60 7.69
N LEU A 12 -14.90 23.33 6.87
CA LEU A 12 -15.28 24.67 6.42
C LEU A 12 -16.60 24.65 5.64
N LEU A 13 -16.74 23.70 4.71
CA LEU A 13 -17.97 23.54 3.92
C LEU A 13 -19.16 23.13 4.78
N LEU A 14 -18.95 22.25 5.76
CA LEU A 14 -20.00 21.82 6.68
C LEU A 14 -20.46 22.96 7.59
N ASN A 15 -19.55 23.79 8.09
CA ASN A 15 -19.86 24.95 8.91
C ASN A 15 -20.65 26.02 8.14
N GLN A 16 -20.33 26.23 6.86
CA GLN A 16 -20.95 27.26 6.04
C GLN A 16 -22.29 26.80 5.40
N TYR A 17 -22.38 25.53 5.00
CA TYR A 17 -23.48 25.00 4.17
C TYR A 17 -24.17 23.77 4.78
N GLY A 18 -24.05 23.54 6.09
CA GLY A 18 -24.44 22.28 6.75
C GLY A 18 -25.81 21.72 6.34
N MET A 19 -26.87 22.54 6.40
CA MET A 19 -28.22 22.10 6.01
C MET A 19 -28.31 21.68 4.54
N GLU A 20 -27.69 22.43 3.63
CA GLU A 20 -27.66 22.11 2.21
C GLU A 20 -26.86 20.82 1.96
N VAL A 21 -25.74 20.63 2.66
CA VAL A 21 -24.95 19.39 2.62
C VAL A 21 -25.78 18.19 3.07
N PHE A 22 -26.54 18.30 4.15
CA PHE A 22 -27.39 17.20 4.65
C PHE A 22 -28.51 16.86 3.67
N GLU A 23 -29.17 17.84 3.07
CA GLU A 23 -30.18 17.59 2.04
C GLU A 23 -29.56 16.93 0.80
N LEU A 24 -28.42 17.44 0.33
CA LEU A 24 -27.73 16.88 -0.82
C LEU A 24 -27.20 15.46 -0.56
N ALA A 25 -26.83 15.08 0.67
CA ALA A 25 -26.36 13.73 1.00
C ALA A 25 -27.46 12.65 0.80
N ARG A 26 -28.73 13.06 0.69
CA ARG A 26 -29.83 12.17 0.31
C ARG A 26 -29.72 11.71 -1.14
N THR A 27 -29.16 12.55 -2.01
CA THR A 27 -28.97 12.27 -3.45
C THR A 27 -27.54 11.87 -3.76
N TYR A 28 -26.55 12.62 -3.25
CA TYR A 28 -25.13 12.38 -3.46
C TYR A 28 -24.60 11.31 -2.49
N LYS A 29 -24.43 10.10 -3.01
CA LYS A 29 -23.90 8.95 -2.27
C LYS A 29 -22.38 8.86 -2.35
N ALA A 30 -21.82 7.89 -1.62
CA ALA A 30 -20.38 7.68 -1.56
C ALA A 30 -19.78 7.26 -2.93
N VAL A 31 -20.57 6.53 -3.70
CA VAL A 31 -20.34 6.15 -5.11
C VAL A 31 -21.43 6.75 -5.99
N ASP A 32 -21.14 6.92 -7.28
CA ASP A 32 -22.16 7.36 -8.25
C ASP A 32 -23.13 6.23 -8.64
N ASP A 33 -24.10 6.52 -9.50
CA ASP A 33 -25.10 5.54 -9.99
C ASP A 33 -24.49 4.36 -10.75
N LYS A 34 -23.22 4.46 -11.16
CA LYS A 34 -22.45 3.40 -11.83
C LYS A 34 -21.54 2.64 -10.86
N GLY A 35 -21.60 2.93 -9.56
CA GLY A 35 -20.76 2.33 -8.53
C GLY A 35 -19.33 2.89 -8.48
N ARG A 36 -19.03 3.99 -9.16
CA ARG A 36 -17.67 4.57 -9.23
C ARG A 36 -17.38 5.43 -8.00
N TYR A 37 -16.22 5.21 -7.39
CA TYR A 37 -15.71 6.05 -6.30
C TYR A 37 -14.89 7.21 -6.86
N LEU A 38 -15.57 8.26 -7.33
CA LEU A 38 -14.90 9.37 -8.02
C LEU A 38 -13.97 10.17 -7.12
N HIS A 39 -12.79 10.52 -7.64
CA HIS A 39 -11.91 11.52 -7.03
C HIS A 39 -12.45 12.94 -7.30
N TRP A 40 -12.05 13.92 -6.48
CA TRP A 40 -12.48 15.32 -6.63
C TRP A 40 -12.21 15.88 -8.04
N ASP A 41 -11.05 15.55 -8.61
CA ASP A 41 -10.66 16.02 -9.94
C ASP A 41 -11.54 15.48 -11.07
N GLU A 42 -12.17 14.34 -10.88
CA GLU A 42 -13.12 13.77 -11.84
C GLU A 42 -14.51 14.37 -11.61
N PHE A 43 -14.94 14.42 -10.35
CA PHE A 43 -16.24 14.95 -9.96
C PHE A 43 -16.44 16.41 -10.40
N ARG A 44 -15.44 17.26 -10.15
CA ARG A 44 -15.53 18.71 -10.44
C ARG A 44 -15.68 19.06 -11.92
N ARG A 45 -15.42 18.12 -12.84
CA ARG A 45 -15.52 18.34 -14.30
C ARG A 45 -16.97 18.30 -14.80
N TYR A 46 -17.87 17.68 -14.05
CA TYR A 46 -19.26 17.47 -14.46
C TYR A 46 -20.22 17.97 -13.38
N PRO A 47 -20.27 19.29 -13.11
CA PRO A 47 -21.17 19.84 -12.10
C PRO A 47 -22.63 19.63 -12.52
N SER A 48 -23.47 19.18 -11.59
CA SER A 48 -24.92 19.14 -11.80
C SER A 48 -25.46 20.57 -11.94
N PRO A 49 -26.33 20.85 -12.93
CA PRO A 49 -26.91 22.18 -13.09
C PRO A 49 -27.59 22.67 -11.81
N GLY A 50 -27.29 23.90 -11.38
CA GLY A 50 -27.92 24.52 -10.21
C GLY A 50 -27.35 24.11 -8.84
N VAL A 51 -26.40 23.18 -8.78
CA VAL A 51 -25.77 22.75 -7.52
C VAL A 51 -24.31 23.21 -7.48
N LYS A 52 -23.91 23.84 -6.37
CA LYS A 52 -22.50 24.18 -6.13
C LYS A 52 -21.69 22.90 -5.94
N LYS A 53 -20.67 22.70 -6.79
CA LYS A 53 -19.81 21.50 -6.77
C LYS A 53 -19.13 21.27 -5.41
N GLU A 54 -18.79 22.33 -4.69
CA GLU A 54 -18.18 22.26 -3.37
C GLU A 54 -19.15 21.64 -2.34
N VAL A 55 -20.42 22.08 -2.36
CA VAL A 55 -21.45 21.58 -1.44
C VAL A 55 -21.83 20.15 -1.79
N ALA A 56 -21.95 19.82 -3.08
CA ALA A 56 -22.17 18.45 -3.53
C ALA A 56 -20.99 17.52 -3.14
N TRP A 57 -19.76 18.00 -3.24
CA TRP A 57 -18.59 17.25 -2.80
C TRP A 57 -18.57 17.03 -1.28
N ALA A 58 -18.95 18.04 -0.50
CA ALA A 58 -19.14 17.87 0.94
C ALA A 58 -20.22 16.81 1.24
N ALA A 59 -21.31 16.78 0.49
CA ALA A 59 -22.34 15.74 0.64
C ALA A 59 -21.79 14.33 0.34
N ILE A 60 -21.00 14.17 -0.72
CA ILE A 60 -20.30 12.89 -1.03
C ILE A 60 -19.36 12.50 0.12
N LYS A 61 -18.56 13.45 0.63
CA LYS A 61 -17.63 13.24 1.74
C LYS A 61 -18.36 12.83 3.02
N LEU A 62 -19.51 13.43 3.31
CA LEU A 62 -20.37 13.05 4.43
C LEU A 62 -20.89 11.62 4.28
N SER A 63 -21.45 11.29 3.11
CA SER A 63 -21.90 9.93 2.79
C SER A 63 -20.78 8.90 2.95
N ARG A 64 -19.56 9.23 2.51
CA ARG A 64 -18.37 8.39 2.72
C ARG A 64 -18.01 8.25 4.19
N ALA A 65 -17.99 9.35 4.94
CA ALA A 65 -17.66 9.32 6.36
C ALA A 65 -18.62 8.44 7.16
N CYS A 66 -19.94 8.54 6.90
CA CYS A 66 -20.97 7.75 7.57
C CYS A 66 -20.82 6.23 7.35
N GLY A 67 -20.32 5.80 6.18
CA GLY A 67 -20.10 4.38 5.88
C GLY A 67 -18.66 3.90 6.08
N SER A 68 -17.75 4.76 6.54
CA SER A 68 -16.34 4.39 6.71
C SER A 68 -16.07 3.70 8.04
N LYS A 69 -15.05 2.84 8.05
CA LYS A 69 -14.47 2.29 9.27
C LYS A 69 -13.30 3.16 9.71
N SER A 70 -13.21 3.48 10.99
CA SER A 70 -12.02 4.13 11.55
C SER A 70 -10.86 3.12 11.58
N LEU A 71 -9.69 3.55 11.14
CA LEU A 71 -8.45 2.81 11.27
C LEU A 71 -7.76 3.19 12.58
N GLU A 72 -6.91 2.30 13.07
CA GLU A 72 -6.04 2.55 14.24
C GLU A 72 -4.80 3.38 13.88
N LEU A 73 -4.78 3.94 12.67
CA LEU A 73 -3.77 4.89 12.20
C LEU A 73 -4.20 6.31 12.56
N ARG A 74 -3.23 7.15 12.92
CA ARG A 74 -3.42 8.58 13.18
C ARG A 74 -2.52 9.40 12.29
N SER A 75 -3.02 10.54 11.84
CA SER A 75 -2.20 11.55 11.17
C SER A 75 -1.27 12.24 12.16
N GLU A 76 -0.35 13.06 11.65
CA GLU A 76 0.54 13.89 12.47
C GLU A 76 -0.20 14.85 13.42
N CYS A 77 -1.39 15.29 13.05
CA CYS A 77 -2.26 16.12 13.88
C CYS A 77 -3.21 15.31 14.78
N GLY A 78 -3.04 13.99 14.86
CA GLY A 78 -3.83 13.09 15.70
C GLY A 78 -5.19 12.66 15.13
N SER A 79 -5.56 13.17 13.95
CA SER A 79 -6.81 12.84 13.28
C SER A 79 -6.83 11.36 12.87
N PRO A 80 -7.96 10.65 13.07
CA PRO A 80 -8.09 9.27 12.66
C PRO A 80 -8.12 9.16 11.12
N PHE A 81 -7.58 8.06 10.61
CA PHE A 81 -7.81 7.66 9.22
C PHE A 81 -9.12 6.88 9.10
N PHE A 82 -9.78 7.02 7.95
CA PHE A 82 -11.03 6.34 7.64
C PHE A 82 -10.91 5.58 6.33
N LEU A 83 -11.44 4.37 6.30
CA LEU A 83 -11.51 3.53 5.11
C LEU A 83 -12.98 3.30 4.74
N TYR A 84 -13.35 3.68 3.52
CA TYR A 84 -14.61 3.31 2.91
C TYR A 84 -14.37 2.16 1.95
N THR A 85 -14.97 1.00 2.21
CA THR A 85 -14.94 -0.14 1.29
C THR A 85 -16.15 -0.08 0.39
N THR A 86 -15.94 -0.11 -0.93
CA THR A 86 -17.03 -0.18 -1.91
C THR A 86 -17.35 -1.64 -2.25
N ASP A 87 -18.54 -1.89 -2.78
CA ASP A 87 -18.91 -3.22 -3.30
C ASP A 87 -17.92 -3.71 -4.38
N PHE A 88 -17.31 -2.79 -5.13
CA PHE A 88 -16.26 -3.11 -6.09
C PHE A 88 -14.99 -3.63 -5.40
N CYS A 89 -14.57 -3.01 -4.28
CA CYS A 89 -13.45 -3.51 -3.50
C CYS A 89 -13.71 -4.94 -3.00
N ASP A 90 -14.90 -5.20 -2.47
CA ASP A 90 -15.28 -6.54 -1.98
C ASP A 90 -15.31 -7.57 -3.13
N ALA A 91 -15.82 -7.19 -4.31
CA ALA A 91 -15.78 -8.05 -5.49
C ALA A 91 -14.35 -8.40 -5.93
N VAL A 92 -13.43 -7.43 -5.89
CA VAL A 92 -12.01 -7.65 -6.20
C VAL A 92 -11.36 -8.56 -5.15
N ILE A 93 -11.61 -8.32 -3.86
CA ILE A 93 -11.10 -9.17 -2.77
C ILE A 93 -11.58 -10.61 -2.95
N HIS A 94 -12.88 -10.81 -3.19
CA HIS A 94 -13.44 -12.13 -3.43
C HIS A 94 -12.83 -12.82 -4.67
N ALA A 95 -12.58 -12.07 -5.75
CA ALA A 95 -11.90 -12.61 -6.94
C ALA A 95 -10.46 -13.06 -6.62
N ILE A 96 -9.72 -12.28 -5.83
CA ILE A 96 -8.36 -12.64 -5.37
C ILE A 96 -8.40 -13.91 -4.51
N GLU A 97 -9.33 -13.99 -3.55
CA GLU A 97 -9.50 -15.18 -2.70
C GLU A 97 -9.80 -16.44 -3.52
N GLN A 98 -10.65 -16.32 -4.53
CA GLN A 98 -10.98 -17.43 -5.42
C GLN A 98 -9.75 -17.93 -6.20
N VAL A 99 -8.90 -17.02 -6.70
CA VAL A 99 -7.66 -17.38 -7.39
C VAL A 99 -6.69 -18.06 -6.44
N THR A 100 -6.45 -17.47 -5.26
CA THR A 100 -5.52 -18.01 -4.25
C THR A 100 -5.95 -19.39 -3.76
N SER A 101 -7.25 -19.61 -3.52
CA SER A 101 -7.80 -20.90 -3.12
C SER A 101 -7.57 -21.99 -4.18
N ARG A 102 -7.75 -21.66 -5.47
CA ARG A 102 -7.48 -22.59 -6.57
C ARG A 102 -6.00 -22.96 -6.66
N LEU A 103 -5.11 -21.98 -6.55
CA LEU A 103 -3.65 -22.20 -6.57
C LEU A 103 -3.19 -23.06 -5.38
N GLY A 104 -3.68 -22.76 -4.17
CA GLY A 104 -3.37 -23.52 -2.96
C GLY A 104 -3.90 -24.95 -2.98
N GLY A 105 -5.14 -25.15 -3.46
CA GLY A 105 -5.75 -26.48 -3.61
C GLY A 105 -5.04 -27.35 -4.66
N ALA A 106 -4.61 -26.76 -5.77
CA ALA A 106 -3.83 -27.47 -6.79
C ALA A 106 -2.47 -27.93 -6.23
N ALA A 107 -1.78 -27.08 -5.46
CA ALA A 107 -0.51 -27.42 -4.81
C ALA A 107 -0.60 -28.51 -3.73
N ALA A 108 -1.77 -28.69 -3.12
CA ALA A 108 -2.00 -29.72 -2.12
C ALA A 108 -2.23 -31.13 -2.70
N SER A 109 -2.58 -31.23 -3.99
CA SER A 109 -3.15 -32.45 -4.58
C SER A 109 -2.15 -33.42 -5.22
N SER A 110 -0.90 -33.03 -5.46
CA SER A 110 0.10 -33.88 -6.13
C SER A 110 1.55 -33.50 -5.78
N PRO A 111 2.44 -34.48 -5.48
CA PRO A 111 3.88 -34.23 -5.32
C PRO A 111 4.54 -33.59 -6.56
N HIS A 112 4.15 -34.00 -7.77
CA HIS A 112 4.67 -33.42 -9.01
C HIS A 112 4.29 -31.94 -9.16
N TYR A 113 3.09 -31.56 -8.69
CA TYR A 113 2.67 -30.17 -8.69
C TYR A 113 3.46 -29.34 -7.67
N ARG A 114 3.84 -29.93 -6.53
CA ARG A 114 4.66 -29.24 -5.50
C ARG A 114 6.06 -28.88 -6.01
N ASP A 115 6.71 -29.79 -6.72
CA ASP A 115 8.05 -29.51 -7.29
C ASP A 115 7.97 -28.45 -8.39
N ASN A 116 6.99 -28.56 -9.30
CA ASN A 116 6.74 -27.53 -10.32
C ASN A 116 6.38 -26.17 -9.70
N ALA A 117 5.64 -26.16 -8.59
CA ALA A 117 5.31 -24.94 -7.86
C ALA A 117 6.55 -24.28 -7.25
N LYS A 118 7.52 -25.06 -6.74
CA LYS A 118 8.77 -24.51 -6.22
C LYS A 118 9.56 -23.76 -7.31
N TYR A 119 9.74 -24.39 -8.47
CA TYR A 119 10.41 -23.75 -9.62
C TYR A 119 9.66 -22.50 -10.10
N LEU A 120 8.32 -22.55 -10.13
CA LEU A 120 7.50 -21.40 -10.48
C LEU A 120 7.69 -20.25 -9.49
N VAL A 121 7.70 -20.52 -8.18
CA VAL A 121 7.92 -19.50 -7.16
C VAL A 121 9.29 -18.85 -7.33
N ASP A 122 10.33 -19.64 -7.51
CA ASP A 122 11.70 -19.11 -7.66
C ASP A 122 11.84 -18.29 -8.96
N ALA A 123 11.16 -18.69 -10.04
CA ALA A 123 11.08 -17.92 -11.28
C ALA A 123 10.30 -16.60 -11.10
N LEU A 124 9.15 -16.63 -10.41
CA LEU A 124 8.35 -15.43 -10.15
C LEU A 124 9.10 -14.43 -9.27
N MET A 125 9.83 -14.90 -8.24
CA MET A 125 10.67 -14.04 -7.41
C MET A 125 11.76 -13.35 -8.21
N MET A 126 12.35 -14.05 -9.20
CA MET A 126 13.34 -13.46 -10.10
C MET A 126 12.71 -12.36 -10.96
N GLU A 127 11.54 -12.61 -11.56
CA GLU A 127 10.85 -11.64 -12.41
C GLU A 127 10.35 -10.42 -11.60
N GLU A 128 9.89 -10.63 -10.37
CA GLU A 128 9.46 -9.55 -9.47
C GLU A 128 10.64 -8.66 -9.08
N ALA A 129 11.79 -9.24 -8.71
CA ALA A 129 12.98 -8.48 -8.36
C ALA A 129 13.46 -7.58 -9.50
N ILE A 130 13.47 -8.11 -10.73
CA ILE A 130 13.81 -7.34 -11.93
C ILE A 130 12.81 -6.21 -12.15
N SER A 131 11.51 -6.52 -12.06
CA SER A 131 10.45 -5.55 -12.33
C SER A 131 10.41 -4.44 -11.27
N SER A 132 10.61 -4.75 -9.99
CA SER A 132 10.68 -3.76 -8.90
C SER A 132 11.85 -2.81 -9.10
N ALA A 133 13.06 -3.33 -9.37
CA ALA A 133 14.23 -2.48 -9.60
C ALA A 133 14.06 -1.58 -10.83
N GLN A 134 13.43 -2.08 -11.91
CA GLN A 134 13.13 -1.27 -13.09
C GLN A 134 12.07 -0.18 -12.81
N LEU A 135 11.09 -0.46 -11.94
CA LEU A 135 10.15 0.55 -11.47
C LEU A 135 10.83 1.62 -10.61
N GLU A 136 11.88 1.25 -9.89
CA GLU A 136 12.74 2.13 -9.07
C GLU A 136 13.79 2.89 -9.89
N GLY A 137 13.96 2.56 -11.18
CA GLY A 137 14.80 3.31 -12.13
C GLY A 137 15.98 2.56 -12.73
N ALA A 138 16.23 1.30 -12.34
CA ALA A 138 17.34 0.51 -12.89
C ALA A 138 17.20 0.33 -14.41
N SER A 139 18.23 0.68 -15.16
CA SER A 139 18.24 0.65 -16.63
C SER A 139 18.82 -0.65 -17.22
N THR A 140 18.85 -1.74 -16.45
CA THR A 140 19.24 -3.06 -16.97
C THR A 140 18.11 -3.73 -17.75
N THR A 141 18.39 -4.27 -18.94
CA THR A 141 17.39 -5.04 -19.69
C THR A 141 17.02 -6.34 -18.97
N ARG A 142 15.75 -6.75 -19.06
CA ARG A 142 15.27 -8.02 -18.48
C ARG A 142 16.12 -9.23 -18.87
N LYS A 143 16.62 -9.29 -20.11
CA LYS A 143 17.45 -10.40 -20.61
C LYS A 143 18.79 -10.48 -19.85
N ILE A 144 19.46 -9.34 -19.67
CA ILE A 144 20.75 -9.26 -18.96
C ILE A 144 20.56 -9.55 -17.47
N ALA A 145 19.52 -8.98 -16.87
CA ALA A 145 19.16 -9.18 -15.47
C ALA A 145 18.84 -10.65 -15.16
N LYS A 146 18.06 -11.31 -16.02
CA LYS A 146 17.73 -12.73 -15.88
C LYS A 146 18.97 -13.63 -16.03
N ASP A 147 19.82 -13.34 -17.01
CA ASP A 147 21.08 -14.07 -17.20
C ASP A 147 21.99 -13.91 -15.97
N MET A 148 22.03 -12.70 -15.40
CA MET A 148 22.78 -12.40 -14.19
C MET A 148 22.37 -13.30 -13.02
N LEU A 149 21.09 -13.27 -12.69
CA LEU A 149 20.53 -13.99 -11.56
C LEU A 149 20.60 -15.51 -11.77
N ALA A 150 20.38 -16.00 -13.00
CA ALA A 150 20.42 -17.42 -13.31
C ALA A 150 21.85 -18.01 -13.26
N LYS A 151 22.87 -17.22 -13.60
CA LYS A 151 24.28 -17.63 -13.56
C LYS A 151 25.00 -17.28 -12.25
N GLU A 152 24.31 -16.61 -11.33
CA GLU A 152 24.88 -16.11 -10.08
C GLU A 152 26.17 -15.29 -10.29
N ARG A 153 26.25 -14.55 -11.41
CA ARG A 153 27.39 -13.66 -11.66
C ARG A 153 27.27 -12.42 -10.80
N ALA A 154 28.41 -11.80 -10.50
CA ALA A 154 28.44 -10.51 -9.83
C ALA A 154 27.78 -9.40 -10.69
N PRO A 155 27.15 -8.39 -10.06
CA PRO A 155 26.64 -7.20 -10.76
C PRO A 155 27.82 -6.37 -11.26
N GLN A 156 27.67 -5.76 -12.44
CA GLN A 156 28.70 -4.95 -13.09
C GLN A 156 28.57 -3.46 -12.78
N ASP A 157 27.35 -3.01 -12.48
CA ASP A 157 26.99 -1.62 -12.18
C ASP A 157 25.94 -1.59 -11.06
N ASP A 158 25.51 -0.38 -10.68
CA ASP A 158 24.55 -0.19 -9.59
C ASP A 158 23.13 -0.60 -9.98
N ASP A 159 22.74 -0.49 -11.26
CA ASP A 159 21.43 -0.98 -11.75
C ASP A 159 21.31 -2.50 -11.57
N GLU A 160 22.34 -3.23 -11.96
CA GLU A 160 22.43 -4.68 -11.75
C GLU A 160 22.51 -5.03 -10.27
N ARG A 161 23.16 -4.19 -9.46
CA ARG A 161 23.22 -4.36 -8.00
C ARG A 161 21.85 -4.18 -7.37
N MET A 162 21.08 -3.16 -7.75
CA MET A 162 19.69 -2.97 -7.30
C MET A 162 18.83 -4.20 -7.60
N ILE A 163 18.96 -4.77 -8.79
CA ILE A 163 18.25 -6.01 -9.17
C ILE A 163 18.66 -7.19 -8.28
N LEU A 164 19.97 -7.37 -8.05
CA LEU A 164 20.47 -8.42 -7.18
C LEU A 164 19.98 -8.24 -5.74
N ASN A 165 20.01 -7.03 -5.23
CA ASN A 165 19.57 -6.67 -3.89
C ASN A 165 18.07 -6.96 -3.72
N ASN A 166 17.22 -6.55 -4.67
CA ASN A 166 15.80 -6.86 -4.65
C ASN A 166 15.55 -8.38 -4.70
N TYR A 167 16.36 -9.14 -5.44
CA TYR A 167 16.26 -10.61 -5.46
C TYR A 167 16.66 -11.23 -4.11
N GLN A 168 17.72 -10.73 -3.47
CA GLN A 168 18.14 -11.15 -2.14
C GLN A 168 17.11 -10.80 -1.07
N LEU A 169 16.52 -9.60 -1.15
CA LEU A 169 15.42 -9.16 -0.31
C LEU A 169 14.24 -10.12 -0.41
N MET A 170 13.83 -10.49 -1.63
CA MET A 170 12.72 -11.44 -1.82
C MET A 170 13.03 -12.82 -1.21
N LYS A 171 14.27 -13.32 -1.32
CA LYS A 171 14.70 -14.56 -0.65
C LYS A 171 14.62 -14.44 0.87
N HIS A 172 15.08 -13.33 1.41
CA HIS A 172 15.10 -13.08 2.84
C HIS A 172 13.67 -12.90 3.39
N ALA A 173 12.79 -12.19 2.69
CA ALA A 173 11.37 -12.08 3.02
C ALA A 173 10.66 -13.46 2.99
N LYS A 174 10.99 -14.32 2.01
CA LYS A 174 10.46 -15.70 1.97
C LYS A 174 10.92 -16.54 3.16
N TYR A 175 12.13 -16.32 3.66
CA TYR A 175 12.67 -17.00 4.84
C TYR A 175 11.96 -16.51 6.12
N ASN A 176 11.74 -15.20 6.26
CA ASN A 176 11.12 -14.58 7.44
C ASN A 176 9.59 -14.44 7.35
N LYS A 177 8.93 -15.12 6.42
CA LYS A 177 7.49 -14.97 6.15
C LYS A 177 6.57 -15.28 7.35
N ASP A 178 7.05 -16.11 8.27
CA ASP A 178 6.30 -16.55 9.45
C ASP A 178 6.62 -15.66 10.68
N GLU A 179 7.58 -14.74 10.56
CA GLU A 179 7.91 -13.77 11.59
C GLU A 179 6.92 -12.60 11.59
N SER A 180 6.72 -12.00 12.77
CA SER A 180 5.91 -10.79 12.88
C SER A 180 6.63 -9.60 12.29
N LEU A 181 5.96 -8.85 11.41
CA LEU A 181 6.51 -7.64 10.82
C LEU A 181 6.83 -6.61 11.92
N SER A 182 8.11 -6.24 12.04
CA SER A 182 8.63 -5.30 13.02
C SER A 182 9.42 -4.18 12.35
N VAL A 183 9.62 -3.06 13.05
CA VAL A 183 10.46 -1.96 12.54
C VAL A 183 11.89 -2.43 12.27
N ALA A 184 12.43 -3.29 13.14
CA ALA A 184 13.75 -3.89 12.94
C ALA A 184 13.83 -4.72 11.66
N LEU A 185 12.81 -5.54 11.40
CA LEU A 185 12.74 -6.34 10.17
C LEU A 185 12.59 -5.46 8.91
N ILE A 186 11.84 -4.37 9.00
CA ILE A 186 11.73 -3.38 7.91
C ILE A 186 13.08 -2.72 7.63
N CYS A 187 13.80 -2.34 8.67
CA CYS A 187 15.15 -1.79 8.55
C CYS A 187 16.13 -2.82 7.95
N GLU A 188 16.07 -4.08 8.36
CA GLU A 188 16.86 -5.16 7.77
C GLU A 188 16.57 -5.34 6.28
N PHE A 189 15.28 -5.34 5.90
CA PHE A 189 14.86 -5.40 4.49
C PHE A 189 15.42 -4.24 3.68
N GLN A 190 15.33 -3.02 4.20
CA GLN A 190 15.87 -1.84 3.53
C GLN A 190 17.40 -1.91 3.43
N SER A 191 18.10 -2.39 4.45
CA SER A 191 19.55 -2.60 4.40
C SER A 191 19.97 -3.58 3.30
N ILE A 192 19.18 -4.63 3.04
CA ILE A 192 19.44 -5.58 1.95
C ILE A 192 19.19 -4.91 0.59
N ALA A 193 18.07 -4.17 0.47
CA ALA A 193 17.69 -3.50 -0.77
C ALA A 193 18.74 -2.48 -1.25
N THR A 194 19.36 -1.74 -0.33
CA THR A 194 20.30 -0.66 -0.64
C THR A 194 21.77 -1.07 -0.48
N ALA A 195 22.07 -2.35 -0.27
CA ALA A 195 23.41 -2.82 0.00
C ALA A 195 24.39 -2.50 -1.16
N GLY A 196 25.40 -1.68 -0.87
CA GLY A 196 26.49 -1.38 -1.80
C GLY A 196 26.09 -0.52 -3.01
N VAL A 197 24.89 0.07 -3.02
CA VAL A 197 24.50 1.11 -3.98
C VAL A 197 25.14 2.42 -3.52
N ASP A 198 25.88 3.09 -4.40
CA ASP A 198 26.62 4.31 -4.07
C ASP A 198 25.71 5.53 -4.19
N GLU A 199 24.92 5.77 -3.14
CA GLU A 199 24.10 6.97 -2.96
C GLU A 199 24.59 7.74 -1.73
N GLU A 200 25.09 8.96 -1.95
CA GLU A 200 25.80 9.78 -0.94
C GLU A 200 24.94 10.09 0.30
N GLU A 201 23.61 10.06 0.15
CA GLU A 201 22.61 10.32 1.20
C GLU A 201 21.88 9.05 1.67
N ALA A 202 22.22 7.86 1.16
CA ALA A 202 21.59 6.62 1.57
C ALA A 202 22.10 6.18 2.95
N HIS A 203 21.17 5.90 3.86
CA HIS A 203 21.45 5.32 5.18
C HIS A 203 20.81 3.92 5.29
N PRO A 204 21.46 2.86 4.76
CA PRO A 204 20.96 1.48 4.84
C PRO A 204 20.71 1.04 6.28
N GLY A 205 19.56 0.44 6.55
CA GLY A 205 19.15 -0.05 7.86
C GLY A 205 18.57 0.99 8.82
N HIS A 206 18.48 2.27 8.43
CA HIS A 206 18.11 3.34 9.35
C HIS A 206 16.80 4.03 8.98
N LEU A 207 16.06 4.47 10.01
CA LEU A 207 14.98 5.43 9.82
C LEU A 207 15.61 6.81 9.60
N ARG A 208 15.02 7.63 8.73
CA ARG A 208 15.46 9.02 8.53
C ARG A 208 15.41 9.84 9.82
N GLU A 209 16.29 10.82 9.91
CA GLU A 209 16.48 11.67 11.10
C GLU A 209 16.02 13.13 10.87
N ASP A 210 15.62 13.47 9.66
CA ASP A 210 15.22 14.80 9.20
C ASP A 210 14.04 14.74 8.21
N ASP A 211 13.61 15.92 7.76
CA ASP A 211 12.41 16.13 6.95
C ASP A 211 12.75 16.66 5.54
N ASP A 212 13.96 16.37 5.05
CA ASP A 212 14.50 16.83 3.77
C ASP A 212 14.01 16.01 2.56
N ILE A 213 13.55 14.78 2.79
CA ILE A 213 12.96 13.91 1.77
C ILE A 213 11.56 14.40 1.39
N PHE A 214 11.29 14.49 0.09
CA PHE A 214 9.98 14.79 -0.47
C PHE A 214 9.70 13.97 -1.74
N VAL A 215 8.41 13.83 -2.09
CA VAL A 215 8.01 13.25 -3.38
C VAL A 215 7.97 14.37 -4.41
N GLY A 216 8.94 14.35 -5.34
CA GLY A 216 9.03 15.27 -6.46
C GLY A 216 8.04 14.95 -7.59
N GLY A 217 7.64 15.99 -8.31
CA GLY A 217 6.90 15.89 -9.57
C GLY A 217 7.78 16.24 -10.77
N PRO A 218 7.19 16.41 -11.97
CA PRO A 218 7.90 16.95 -13.11
C PRO A 218 8.37 18.40 -12.85
N GLY A 219 9.67 18.66 -12.99
CA GLY A 219 10.30 19.93 -12.58
C GLY A 219 10.58 20.00 -11.08
N ASP A 220 10.98 21.14 -10.55
CA ASP A 220 11.26 21.32 -9.12
C ASP A 220 9.98 21.42 -8.24
N GLU A 221 8.89 20.75 -8.62
CA GLU A 221 7.61 20.76 -7.89
C GLU A 221 7.61 19.70 -6.78
N VAL A 222 7.39 20.12 -5.54
CA VAL A 222 7.10 19.21 -4.43
C VAL A 222 5.63 18.78 -4.51
N VAL A 223 5.39 17.52 -4.89
CA VAL A 223 4.05 16.93 -5.00
C VAL A 223 3.51 16.54 -3.64
N HIS A 224 4.37 15.98 -2.79
CA HIS A 224 4.00 15.57 -1.45
C HIS A 224 5.19 15.64 -0.48
N GLN A 225 4.96 16.25 0.67
CA GLN A 225 5.85 16.18 1.81
C GLN A 225 5.39 15.01 2.70
N PRO A 226 6.22 13.97 2.92
CA PRO A 226 5.95 12.92 3.89
C PRO A 226 5.76 13.49 5.30
N PRO A 227 5.25 12.67 6.25
CA PRO A 227 5.19 13.06 7.65
C PRO A 227 6.53 13.50 8.21
N VAL A 228 6.55 14.15 9.37
CA VAL A 228 7.82 14.47 10.08
C VAL A 228 8.53 13.19 10.61
N HIS A 229 9.87 13.15 10.63
CA HIS A 229 10.67 11.94 10.94
C HIS A 229 10.36 11.37 12.32
N ARG A 230 10.10 12.24 13.29
CA ARG A 230 9.69 11.85 14.65
C ARG A 230 8.44 10.97 14.69
N CYS A 231 7.56 11.05 13.68
CA CYS A 231 6.39 10.17 13.57
C CYS A 231 6.75 8.73 13.15
N CYS A 232 7.95 8.52 12.58
CA CYS A 232 8.45 7.20 12.19
C CYS A 232 9.09 6.44 13.36
N LEU A 233 9.44 7.11 14.46
CA LEU A 233 10.16 6.49 15.58
C LEU A 233 9.27 5.52 16.40
N PRO A 234 9.78 4.31 16.73
CA PRO A 234 9.07 3.39 17.61
C PRO A 234 8.90 4.01 19.01
N GLY A 235 7.66 4.23 19.43
CA GLY A 235 7.30 4.88 20.71
C GLY A 235 6.67 6.27 20.60
N SER A 236 6.66 6.89 19.41
CA SER A 236 5.81 8.08 19.12
C SER A 236 4.31 7.75 19.21
N ARG A 237 3.97 6.44 19.17
CA ARG A 237 2.64 5.89 19.44
C ARG A 237 2.41 5.70 20.94
N ARG A 238 2.11 6.76 21.70
CA ARG A 238 1.39 6.61 22.98
C ARG A 238 -0.10 6.38 22.70
N SER A 239 -0.47 5.18 22.25
CA SER A 239 -1.76 4.55 22.56
C SER A 239 -1.86 3.18 21.92
N ALA A 240 -2.13 2.20 22.78
CA ALA A 240 -2.56 0.82 22.51
C ALA A 240 -1.49 -0.12 21.94
N GLY A 241 -1.03 -1.03 22.80
CA GLY A 241 -0.40 -2.27 22.37
C GLY A 241 -1.36 -3.04 21.47
N LEU A 242 -0.89 -3.38 20.28
CA LEU A 242 -1.53 -4.36 19.42
C LEU A 242 -0.77 -5.67 19.56
N PRO A 243 -1.45 -6.78 19.89
CA PRO A 243 -1.07 -8.05 19.30
C PRO A 243 -1.49 -7.99 17.82
N MET A 244 -0.53 -7.89 16.91
CA MET A 244 -0.74 -8.14 15.48
C MET A 244 -0.88 -9.66 15.24
N ASN A 245 -1.83 -10.30 15.92
CA ASN A 245 -2.12 -11.72 15.78
C ASN A 245 -3.48 -11.89 15.10
N GLY A 246 -3.44 -12.22 13.80
CA GLY A 246 -4.51 -12.96 13.16
C GLY A 246 -4.52 -14.40 13.66
N THR A 247 -4.93 -14.63 14.91
CA THR A 247 -5.24 -15.98 15.40
C THR A 247 -6.76 -16.10 15.52
N MET A 248 -7.39 -16.69 14.52
CA MET A 248 -8.76 -17.18 14.64
C MET A 248 -8.85 -18.08 15.87
N ALA A 249 -9.77 -17.74 16.77
CA ALA A 249 -10.15 -18.53 17.91
C ALA A 249 -10.60 -19.94 17.46
N ARG A 250 -9.74 -20.95 17.65
CA ARG A 250 -10.19 -22.34 17.76
C ARG A 250 -10.81 -22.51 19.13
N ARG A 251 -12.14 -22.49 19.20
CA ARG A 251 -12.88 -23.10 20.31
C ARG A 251 -12.66 -24.61 20.23
N ALA A 252 -11.70 -25.12 20.99
CA ALA A 252 -11.67 -26.52 21.39
C ALA A 252 -12.55 -26.66 22.65
N GLY A 253 -13.74 -27.23 22.49
CA GLY A 253 -14.50 -27.74 23.62
C GLY A 253 -13.85 -29.04 24.12
N PRO A 254 -13.84 -29.32 25.43
CA PRO A 254 -13.30 -30.56 25.95
C PRO A 254 -14.33 -31.68 25.73
N SER A 255 -14.01 -32.62 24.84
CA SER A 255 -14.58 -33.97 24.90
C SER A 255 -13.72 -34.78 25.84
N SER A 256 -14.28 -35.11 27.00
CA SER A 256 -13.77 -36.14 27.88
C SER A 256 -14.96 -36.88 28.49
N ILE A 257 -14.99 -38.18 28.17
CA ILE A 257 -15.49 -39.27 28.98
C ILE A 257 -16.98 -39.63 28.82
N LEU A 258 -17.13 -40.89 28.35
CA LEU A 258 -18.32 -41.76 28.16
C LEU A 258 -19.07 -41.63 26.84
#